data_AF-A0A1L9B7P8-F1
#
_entry.id   AF-A0A1L9B7P8-F1
#
_cell.length_a   1.000
_cell.length_b   1.000
_cell.length_c   1.000
_cell.angle_alpha   90.00
_cell.angle_beta   90.00
_cell.angle_gamma   90.00
#
_symmetry.space_group_name_H-M   'P 1'
#
loop_
_entity.id
_entity.type
_entity.pdbx_description
1 polymer ?
#
loop_
_entity_poly.entity_id
_entity_poly.type
_entity_poly.pdbx_seq_one_letter_code
_entity_poly.pdbx_strand_id
1 'polypeptide(L)'
;MMKKLLSACLLSSALLVGCGGEPAEDADAEGCEHLQEGPAVAVTASASSAGAPEVGADHKRYDISLPAGTGGNTGSVSFEADEATDFTFFLSADASLTITSSSGQTVEFESSVKNSASCDTIKGRYVAPLEVGTYTLTFGPSSVSSVSLVIEESGHEHEH
;
A
#
# COMPACT_ATOMS: atom_id res chain seq x y z
N MET A 1 69.85 1.44 26.57
CA MET A 1 69.01 0.52 27.38
C MET A 1 67.58 0.67 26.87
N MET A 2 67.08 -0.28 26.06
CA MET A 2 66.17 -1.38 26.47
C MET A 2 64.78 -0.85 26.86
N LYS A 3 63.78 -0.86 25.99
CA LYS A 3 62.67 -1.86 25.87
C LYS A 3 61.46 -1.02 25.36
N LYS A 4 60.46 -1.47 24.59
CA LYS A 4 59.88 -2.77 24.25
C LYS A 4 58.87 -2.55 23.11
N LEU A 5 58.67 -3.60 22.31
CA LEU A 5 57.64 -3.75 21.29
C LEU A 5 56.22 -3.81 21.86
N LEU A 6 55.25 -3.24 21.13
CA LEU A 6 53.84 -3.67 20.97
C LEU A 6 53.43 -3.18 19.57
N SER A 7 53.29 -3.98 18.51
CA SER A 7 52.27 -5.00 18.22
C SER A 7 50.83 -4.50 18.37
N ALA A 8 50.15 -4.23 17.24
CA ALA A 8 49.01 -5.03 16.75
C ALA A 8 48.02 -4.20 15.93
N CYS A 9 47.62 -4.81 14.81
CA CYS A 9 46.47 -4.57 13.93
C CYS A 9 45.46 -3.50 14.35
N LEU A 10 45.35 -2.44 13.54
CA LEU A 10 44.11 -1.68 13.42
C LEU A 10 43.40 -2.17 12.16
N LEU A 11 42.25 -2.80 12.41
CA LEU A 11 41.37 -3.41 11.43
C LEU A 11 40.86 -2.37 10.43
N SER A 12 40.93 -2.72 9.14
CA SER A 12 40.15 -2.07 8.10
C SER A 12 38.67 -2.23 8.43
N SER A 13 38.04 -1.15 8.90
CA SER A 13 36.59 -1.04 8.99
C SER A 13 36.02 -1.07 7.56
N ALA A 14 35.43 -2.20 7.19
CA ALA A 14 34.55 -2.28 6.05
C ALA A 14 33.38 -1.32 6.30
N LEU A 15 33.28 -0.28 5.47
CA LEU A 15 32.06 0.50 5.31
C LEU A 15 31.02 -0.44 4.69
N LEU A 16 30.17 -1.02 5.54
CA LEU A 16 28.93 -1.62 5.08
C LEU A 16 28.08 -0.48 4.53
N VAL A 17 28.00 -0.46 3.20
CA VAL A 17 26.98 0.26 2.43
C VAL A 17 25.62 -0.04 3.02
N GLY A 18 24.84 1.02 3.24
CA GLY A 18 23.54 0.98 3.88
C GLY A 18 22.53 0.14 3.09
N CYS A 19 21.73 -0.60 3.84
CA CYS A 19 20.36 -0.91 3.51
C CYS A 19 19.57 -0.38 4.71
N GLY A 20 19.09 0.86 4.61
CA GLY A 20 18.20 1.46 5.59
C GLY A 20 16.86 0.75 5.51
N GLY A 21 16.65 -0.21 6.41
CA GLY A 21 15.33 -0.75 6.70
C GLY A 21 14.81 -0.02 7.91
N GLU A 22 14.23 1.17 7.71
CA GLU A 22 13.33 1.74 8.71
C GLU A 22 11.97 1.00 8.55
N PRO A 23 11.36 0.55 9.65
CA PRO A 23 10.31 -0.46 9.64
C PRO A 23 8.98 0.12 9.15
N ALA A 24 8.03 -0.78 8.83
CA ALA A 24 6.65 -0.49 8.46
C ALA A 24 5.83 0.37 9.45
N GLU A 25 6.45 0.97 10.47
CA GLU A 25 5.83 1.86 11.45
C GLU A 25 5.45 3.22 10.86
N ASP A 26 6.20 3.75 9.88
CA ASP A 26 5.85 5.04 9.23
C ASP A 26 4.68 4.88 8.25
N ALA A 27 4.73 3.90 7.34
CA ALA A 27 3.68 3.70 6.34
C ALA A 27 2.32 3.34 6.99
N ASP A 28 2.31 2.51 8.04
CA ASP A 28 1.07 2.18 8.75
C ASP A 28 0.53 3.40 9.52
N ALA A 29 1.38 4.27 10.06
CA ALA A 29 0.96 5.48 10.77
C ALA A 29 0.33 6.50 9.81
N GLU A 30 1.00 6.78 8.70
CA GLU A 30 0.51 7.70 7.66
C GLU A 30 -0.77 7.18 7.01
N GLY A 31 -0.79 5.92 6.56
CA GLY A 31 -2.00 5.30 6.01
C GLY A 31 -3.16 5.30 7.02
N CYS A 32 -2.87 5.17 8.32
CA CYS A 32 -3.88 5.27 9.38
C CYS A 32 -4.42 6.68 9.55
N GLU A 33 -3.55 7.70 9.55
CA GLU A 33 -3.94 9.11 9.63
C GLU A 33 -4.89 9.45 8.48
N HIS A 34 -4.50 9.13 7.24
CA HIS A 34 -5.37 9.36 6.08
C HIS A 34 -6.68 8.56 6.17
N LEU A 35 -6.66 7.31 6.64
CA LEU A 35 -7.87 6.52 6.85
C LEU A 35 -8.80 7.11 7.92
N GLN A 36 -8.29 7.77 8.96
CA GLN A 36 -9.09 8.33 10.04
C GLN A 36 -9.56 9.75 9.72
N GLU A 37 -8.67 10.57 9.20
CA GLU A 37 -8.83 12.03 9.11
C GLU A 37 -9.18 12.49 7.69
N GLY A 38 -8.79 11.74 6.66
CA GLY A 38 -9.03 12.08 5.26
C GLY A 38 -7.98 13.07 4.71
N PRO A 39 -8.33 13.89 3.69
CA PRO A 39 -9.68 14.23 3.24
C PRO A 39 -10.43 13.08 2.55
N ALA A 40 -11.75 13.05 2.72
CA ALA A 40 -12.60 11.96 2.26
C ALA A 40 -13.27 12.25 0.91
N VAL A 41 -13.25 11.26 0.01
CA VAL A 41 -13.90 11.28 -1.30
C VAL A 41 -14.84 10.08 -1.42
N ALA A 42 -16.12 10.33 -1.63
CA ALA A 42 -17.09 9.26 -1.85
C ALA A 42 -17.01 8.73 -3.28
N VAL A 43 -16.88 7.42 -3.44
CA VAL A 43 -16.82 6.73 -4.74
C VAL A 43 -17.83 5.59 -4.77
N THR A 44 -18.56 5.43 -5.87
CA THR A 44 -19.39 4.23 -6.09
C THR A 44 -18.69 3.32 -7.06
N ALA A 45 -18.20 2.17 -6.60
CA ALA A 45 -17.48 1.23 -7.45
C ALA A 45 -18.37 0.69 -8.58
N SER A 46 -17.76 0.39 -9.71
CA SER A 46 -18.44 -0.28 -10.82
C SER A 46 -18.57 -1.77 -10.52
N ALA A 47 -19.63 -2.42 -10.99
CA ALA A 47 -19.78 -3.88 -10.91
C ALA A 47 -18.86 -4.64 -11.90
N SER A 48 -18.11 -3.90 -12.74
CA SER A 48 -17.15 -4.45 -13.70
C SER A 48 -15.94 -3.52 -13.87
N SER A 49 -14.85 -4.01 -14.45
CA SER A 49 -13.67 -3.19 -14.75
C SER A 49 -13.96 -2.09 -15.79
N ALA A 50 -14.93 -2.31 -16.69
CA ALA A 50 -15.30 -1.31 -17.67
C ALA A 50 -15.97 -0.10 -17.01
N GLY A 51 -15.40 1.09 -17.23
CA GLY A 51 -15.92 2.35 -16.69
C GLY A 51 -15.82 2.45 -15.16
N ALA A 52 -14.88 1.71 -14.55
CA ALA A 52 -14.57 1.86 -13.14
C ALA A 52 -14.16 3.31 -12.84
N PRO A 53 -14.67 3.94 -11.77
CA PRO A 53 -14.28 5.30 -11.39
C PRO A 53 -12.84 5.32 -10.89
N GLU A 54 -12.19 6.47 -11.06
CA GLU A 54 -10.77 6.65 -10.72
C GLU A 54 -10.56 6.98 -9.24
N VAL A 55 -9.47 6.45 -8.70
CA VAL A 55 -8.86 6.78 -7.40
C VAL A 55 -7.36 7.01 -7.61
N GLY A 56 -6.68 7.67 -6.68
CA GLY A 56 -5.27 8.03 -6.80
C GLY A 56 -4.46 7.81 -5.52
N ALA A 57 -3.14 7.92 -5.65
CA ALA A 57 -2.18 7.98 -4.54
C ALA A 57 -1.90 9.45 -4.20
N ASP A 58 -2.94 10.15 -3.73
CA ASP A 58 -2.95 11.60 -3.56
C ASP A 58 -3.23 12.02 -2.10
N HIS A 59 -2.86 11.16 -1.15
CA HIS A 59 -3.04 11.31 0.29
C HIS A 59 -4.51 11.56 0.67
N LYS A 60 -5.42 10.84 0.01
CA LYS A 60 -6.87 10.90 0.28
C LYS A 60 -7.41 9.56 0.71
N ARG A 61 -8.49 9.63 1.47
CA ARG A 61 -9.35 8.50 1.75
C ARG A 61 -10.48 8.44 0.73
N TYR A 62 -10.56 7.34 0.00
CA TYR A 62 -11.68 7.03 -0.87
C TYR A 62 -12.67 6.13 -0.13
N ASP A 63 -13.84 6.64 0.18
CA ASP A 63 -14.93 5.87 0.79
C ASP A 63 -15.74 5.18 -0.33
N ILE A 64 -15.35 3.95 -0.65
CA ILE A 64 -15.84 3.19 -1.79
C ILE A 64 -17.09 2.39 -1.40
N SER A 65 -18.23 2.72 -2.00
CA SER A 65 -19.45 1.94 -1.94
C SER A 65 -19.37 0.74 -2.89
N LEU A 66 -19.64 -0.46 -2.37
CA LEU A 66 -19.56 -1.72 -3.10
C LEU A 66 -20.96 -2.20 -3.49
N PRO A 67 -21.28 -2.32 -4.79
CA PRO A 67 -22.52 -2.94 -5.26
C PRO A 67 -22.70 -4.37 -4.75
N ALA A 68 -23.95 -4.77 -4.51
CA ALA A 68 -24.26 -6.16 -4.22
C ALA A 68 -24.01 -7.04 -5.45
N GLY A 69 -23.31 -8.16 -5.27
CA GLY A 69 -23.02 -9.15 -6.30
C GLY A 69 -23.38 -10.56 -5.88
N THR A 70 -23.17 -11.51 -6.80
CA THR A 70 -23.35 -12.94 -6.52
C THR A 70 -22.28 -13.41 -5.54
N GLY A 71 -22.66 -13.71 -4.30
CA GLY A 71 -21.74 -14.20 -3.26
C GLY A 71 -21.22 -13.13 -2.29
N GLY A 72 -21.63 -11.87 -2.45
CA GLY A 72 -21.23 -10.75 -1.57
C GLY A 72 -21.19 -9.43 -2.34
N ASN A 73 -20.93 -8.33 -1.64
CA ASN A 73 -20.68 -7.06 -2.30
C ASN A 73 -19.30 -7.08 -2.96
N THR A 74 -19.22 -6.52 -4.16
CA THR A 74 -18.00 -6.45 -4.97
C THR A 74 -18.05 -5.22 -5.84
N GLY A 75 -16.87 -4.66 -6.14
CA GLY A 75 -16.79 -3.54 -7.07
C GLY A 75 -15.35 -3.25 -7.49
N SER A 76 -15.22 -2.55 -8.61
CA SER A 76 -13.96 -2.14 -9.19
C SER A 76 -13.84 -0.62 -9.26
N VAL A 77 -12.61 -0.14 -9.04
CA VAL A 77 -12.15 1.23 -9.32
C VAL A 77 -10.90 1.16 -10.22
N SER A 78 -10.57 2.24 -10.93
CA SER A 78 -9.32 2.36 -11.68
C SER A 78 -8.29 3.16 -10.91
N PHE A 79 -7.03 2.81 -11.08
CA PHE A 79 -5.89 3.51 -10.51
C PHE A 79 -4.82 3.70 -11.59
N GLU A 80 -4.29 4.90 -11.74
CA GLU A 80 -3.15 5.19 -12.62
C GLU A 80 -1.89 5.29 -11.75
N ALA A 81 -0.92 4.43 -12.02
CA ALA A 81 0.42 4.55 -11.46
C ALA A 81 1.24 5.43 -12.41
N ASP A 82 1.57 6.64 -11.98
CA ASP A 82 2.39 7.58 -12.76
C ASP A 82 3.88 7.25 -12.70
N GLU A 83 4.29 6.45 -11.71
CA GLU A 83 5.67 6.02 -11.49
C GLU A 83 5.77 4.51 -11.28
N ALA A 84 6.92 3.94 -11.64
CA ALA A 84 7.22 2.53 -11.41
C ALA A 84 7.85 2.38 -10.02
N THR A 85 7.06 1.96 -9.04
CA THR A 85 7.45 1.82 -7.63
C THR A 85 6.50 0.87 -6.90
N ASP A 86 6.76 0.64 -5.61
CA ASP A 86 5.89 -0.13 -4.74
C ASP A 86 4.77 0.77 -4.20
N PHE A 87 3.51 0.36 -4.38
CA PHE A 87 2.36 1.04 -3.79
C PHE A 87 1.80 0.23 -2.62
N THR A 88 1.46 0.92 -1.54
CA THR A 88 0.76 0.35 -0.39
C THR A 88 -0.71 0.74 -0.41
N PHE A 89 -1.59 -0.26 -0.41
CA PHE A 89 -3.04 -0.10 -0.40
C PHE A 89 -3.58 -0.45 1.00
N PHE A 90 -4.15 0.53 1.69
CA PHE A 90 -4.73 0.37 3.02
C PHE A 90 -6.26 0.34 2.94
N LEU A 91 -6.88 -0.66 3.58
CA LEU A 91 -8.33 -0.85 3.64
C LEU A 91 -8.85 -0.73 5.06
N SER A 92 -9.98 -0.05 5.25
CA SER A 92 -10.66 0.07 6.55
C SER A 92 -11.57 -1.12 6.92
N ALA A 93 -11.76 -2.06 6.00
CA ALA A 93 -12.64 -3.21 6.18
C ALA A 93 -12.00 -4.51 5.65
N ASP A 94 -12.44 -5.65 6.17
CA ASP A 94 -12.04 -6.96 5.66
C ASP A 94 -12.73 -7.24 4.31
N ALA A 95 -12.15 -6.70 3.25
CA ALA A 95 -12.49 -7.00 1.87
C ALA A 95 -11.21 -7.46 1.16
N SER A 96 -11.30 -8.52 0.36
CA SER A 96 -10.20 -8.92 -0.52
C SER A 96 -9.94 -7.83 -1.56
N LEU A 97 -8.66 -7.60 -1.87
CA LEU A 97 -8.23 -6.76 -2.98
C LEU A 97 -7.56 -7.63 -4.04
N THR A 98 -7.87 -7.38 -5.31
CA THR A 98 -7.14 -7.92 -6.47
C THR A 98 -6.78 -6.76 -7.38
N ILE A 99 -5.53 -6.73 -7.83
CA ILE A 99 -5.04 -5.73 -8.78
C ILE A 99 -4.81 -6.42 -10.12
N THR A 100 -5.33 -5.83 -11.19
CA THR A 100 -5.13 -6.32 -12.56
C THR A 100 -4.64 -5.19 -13.45
N SER A 101 -3.62 -5.48 -14.26
CA SER A 101 -3.12 -4.53 -15.25
C SER A 101 -4.10 -4.36 -16.41
N SER A 102 -3.89 -3.34 -17.23
CA SER A 102 -4.63 -3.12 -18.48
C SER A 102 -4.59 -4.31 -19.46
N SER A 103 -3.57 -5.17 -19.37
CA SER A 103 -3.50 -6.42 -20.16
C SER A 103 -4.31 -7.57 -19.56
N GLY A 104 -4.99 -7.36 -18.44
CA GLY A 104 -5.74 -8.37 -17.70
C GLY A 104 -4.88 -9.34 -16.90
N GLN A 105 -3.61 -9.00 -16.65
CA GLN A 105 -2.74 -9.83 -15.79
C GLN A 105 -2.92 -9.41 -14.34
N THR A 106 -3.09 -10.39 -13.45
CA THR A 106 -3.09 -10.15 -12.01
C THR A 106 -1.69 -9.75 -11.54
N VAL A 107 -1.61 -8.72 -10.72
CA VAL A 107 -0.40 -8.31 -10.03
C VAL A 107 -0.32 -9.08 -8.71
N GLU A 108 0.81 -9.74 -8.47
CA GLU A 108 1.08 -10.42 -7.20
C GLU A 108 1.51 -9.40 -6.14
N PHE A 109 0.98 -9.55 -4.93
CA PHE A 109 1.43 -8.74 -3.79
C PHE A 109 2.77 -9.25 -3.27
N GLU A 110 3.70 -8.34 -3.02
CA GLU A 110 4.92 -8.66 -2.29
C GLU A 110 4.63 -8.96 -0.82
N SER A 111 3.63 -8.27 -0.27
CA SER A 111 3.13 -8.50 1.08
C SER A 111 1.64 -8.20 1.17
N SER A 112 0.92 -9.01 1.95
CA SER A 112 -0.46 -8.70 2.34
C SER A 112 -0.74 -9.15 3.77
N VAL A 113 -1.29 -8.25 4.57
CA VAL A 113 -1.69 -8.51 5.96
C VAL A 113 -3.08 -7.92 6.22
N LYS A 114 -3.79 -8.46 7.21
CA LYS A 114 -5.17 -8.05 7.55
C LYS A 114 -5.29 -7.25 8.85
N ASN A 115 -4.16 -6.74 9.33
CA ASN A 115 -4.08 -5.98 10.56
C ASN A 115 -2.82 -5.11 10.54
N SER A 116 -2.85 -4.04 11.32
CA SER A 116 -1.67 -3.29 11.74
C SER A 116 -1.51 -3.40 13.25
N ALA A 117 -0.27 -3.37 13.74
CA ALA A 117 0.00 -3.33 15.18
C ALA A 117 -0.18 -1.91 15.76
N SER A 118 -0.03 -0.88 14.93
CA SER A 118 -0.10 0.53 15.31
C SER A 118 -1.48 1.15 15.03
N CYS A 119 -2.29 0.55 14.15
CA CYS A 119 -3.59 1.11 13.77
C CYS A 119 -4.70 0.05 13.62
N ASP A 120 -5.67 0.08 14.53
CA ASP A 120 -6.85 -0.80 14.47
C ASP A 120 -7.78 -0.49 13.29
N THR A 121 -7.70 0.69 12.68
CA THR A 121 -8.50 1.05 11.50
C THR A 121 -8.09 0.22 10.28
N ILE A 122 -6.81 -0.13 10.16
CA ILE A 122 -6.28 -0.91 9.04
C ILE A 122 -6.73 -2.37 9.18
N LYS A 123 -7.60 -2.80 8.27
CA LYS A 123 -8.10 -4.19 8.15
C LYS A 123 -7.55 -4.91 6.92
N GLY A 124 -6.83 -4.19 6.06
CA GLY A 124 -6.04 -4.75 4.97
C GLY A 124 -4.88 -3.81 4.63
N ARG A 125 -3.68 -4.37 4.46
CA ARG A 125 -2.52 -3.68 3.90
C ARG A 125 -1.92 -4.57 2.83
N TYR A 126 -1.80 -4.04 1.62
CA TYR A 126 -1.29 -4.75 0.45
C TYR A 126 -0.17 -3.95 -0.17
N VAL A 127 0.99 -4.56 -0.39
CA VAL A 127 2.12 -3.93 -1.08
C VAL A 127 2.24 -4.57 -2.45
N ALA A 128 2.18 -3.76 -3.51
CA ALA A 128 2.27 -4.21 -4.89
C ALA A 128 3.33 -3.41 -5.66
N PRO A 129 4.28 -4.08 -6.33
CA PRO A 129 5.20 -3.43 -7.26
C PRO A 129 4.45 -3.14 -8.54
N LEU A 130 4.25 -1.86 -8.85
CA LEU A 130 3.56 -1.41 -10.04
C LEU A 130 4.54 -0.76 -11.02
N GLU A 131 4.27 -0.94 -12.30
CA GLU A 131 4.92 -0.21 -13.39
C GLU A 131 4.01 0.97 -13.78
N VAL A 132 4.53 1.91 -14.55
CA VAL A 132 3.70 3.01 -15.07
C VAL A 132 2.54 2.46 -15.90
N GLY A 133 1.31 2.85 -15.55
CA GLY A 133 0.12 2.49 -16.31
C GLY A 133 -1.16 2.41 -15.48
N THR A 134 -2.25 2.03 -16.16
CA THR A 134 -3.58 1.90 -15.53
C THR A 134 -3.85 0.49 -15.04
N TYR A 135 -4.36 0.42 -13.81
CA TYR A 135 -4.75 -0.80 -13.11
C TYR A 135 -6.22 -0.76 -12.72
N THR A 136 -6.82 -1.94 -12.62
CA THR A 136 -8.13 -2.12 -11.98
C THR A 136 -7.94 -2.72 -10.60
N LEU A 137 -8.44 -2.03 -9.58
CA LEU A 137 -8.53 -2.50 -8.21
C LEU A 137 -9.92 -3.09 -7.99
N THR A 138 -10.00 -4.38 -7.69
CA THR A 138 -11.27 -5.09 -7.46
C THR A 138 -11.39 -5.53 -6.01
N PHE A 139 -12.48 -5.11 -5.38
CA PHE A 139 -12.80 -5.43 -3.99
C PHE A 139 -13.82 -6.57 -3.89
N GLY A 140 -13.66 -7.38 -2.85
CA GLY A 140 -14.57 -8.47 -2.53
C GLY A 140 -14.39 -9.72 -3.41
N PRO A 141 -15.34 -10.66 -3.35
CA PRO A 141 -16.63 -10.56 -2.65
C PRO A 141 -16.46 -10.41 -1.13
N SER A 142 -17.25 -9.52 -0.51
CA SER A 142 -17.25 -9.28 0.95
C SER A 142 -18.68 -9.10 1.50
N SER A 143 -18.85 -9.24 2.82
CA SER A 143 -20.10 -8.95 3.52
C SER A 143 -20.33 -7.45 3.75
N VAL A 144 -19.28 -6.63 3.68
CA VAL A 144 -19.39 -5.17 3.85
C VAL A 144 -19.87 -4.51 2.56
N SER A 145 -20.72 -3.49 2.67
CA SER A 145 -21.21 -2.72 1.50
C SER A 145 -20.35 -1.49 1.19
N SER A 146 -19.30 -1.25 1.97
CA SER A 146 -18.35 -0.16 1.76
C SER A 146 -16.98 -0.50 2.32
N VAL A 147 -15.93 0.04 1.72
CA VAL A 147 -14.55 0.00 2.19
C VAL A 147 -13.91 1.36 1.98
N SER A 148 -13.15 1.86 2.95
CA SER A 148 -12.29 3.03 2.73
C SER A 148 -10.94 2.56 2.21
N LEU A 149 -10.42 3.22 1.18
CA LEU A 149 -9.13 2.97 0.56
C LEU A 149 -8.23 4.20 0.73
N VAL A 150 -6.98 3.96 1.11
CA VAL A 150 -5.87 4.91 0.96
C VAL A 150 -4.78 4.21 0.15
N ILE A 151 -4.13 4.94 -0.76
CA ILE A 151 -3.03 4.45 -1.59
C ILE A 151 -1.83 5.35 -1.32
N GLU A 152 -0.72 4.76 -0.90
CA GLU A 152 0.54 5.46 -0.64
C GLU A 152 1.66 4.88 -1.51
N GLU A 153 2.61 5.71 -1.89
CA GLU A 153 3.85 5.27 -2.52
C GLU A 153 4.86 4.85 -1.44
N SER A 154 5.46 3.68 -1.61
CA SER A 154 6.45 3.17 -0.66
C SER A 154 7.81 3.75 -1.03
N GLY A 155 8.40 4.56 -0.14
CA GLY A 155 9.76 5.09 -0.32
C GLY A 155 9.86 6.56 -0.71
N HIS A 156 8.75 7.29 -0.76
CA HIS A 156 8.80 8.76 -0.78
C HIS A 156 8.95 9.27 0.66
N GLU A 157 10.11 9.87 0.99
CA GLU A 157 10.26 10.63 2.23
C GLU A 157 9.38 11.88 2.13
N HIS A 158 8.32 11.95 2.93
CA HIS A 158 7.44 13.11 2.95
C HIS A 158 8.07 14.24 3.79
N GLU A 159 8.37 15.38 3.15
CA GLU A 159 8.59 16.65 3.85
C GLU A 159 7.26 17.12 4.45
N HIS A 160 7.06 16.87 5.76
CA HIS A 160 5.94 17.40 6.54
C HIS A 160 6.14 18.88 6.93
#